data_AF-A0A8T5UBV3-F1
#
_entry.id   AF-A0A8T5UBV3-F1
#
_cell.length_a   1.000
_cell.length_b   1.000
_cell.length_c   1.000
_cell.angle_alpha   90.00
_cell.angle_beta   90.00
_cell.angle_gamma   90.00
#
_symmetry.space_group_name_H-M   'P 1'
#
loop_
_entity.id
_entity.type
_entity.pdbx_description
1 polymer ?
#
loop_
_entity_poly.entity_id
_entity_poly.type
_entity_poly.pdbx_seq_one_letter_code
_entity_poly.pdbx_strand_id
1 'polypeptide(L)'
;MSTVHKFYFFRCYHCGEWFYSNKMIKTKKCWKCNRSFQFKNSFKFIRTVTLKDAIRIIKKLKMKGEKETLFKFLDYEKNLN
;
A
#
# COMPACT_ATOMS: atom_id res chain seq x y z
N MET A 1 0.75 27.54 6.37
CA MET A 1 -0.49 26.73 6.39
C MET A 1 -0.26 25.44 5.61
N SER A 2 -0.42 24.28 6.24
CA SER A 2 -0.30 23.00 5.55
C SER A 2 -1.58 22.70 4.78
N THR A 3 -1.56 22.76 3.45
CA THR A 3 -2.74 22.44 2.63
C THR A 3 -3.08 20.96 2.75
N VAL A 4 -4.35 20.67 3.06
CA VAL A 4 -4.88 19.30 3.06
C VAL A 4 -5.34 18.91 1.66
N HIS A 5 -5.08 17.67 1.28
CA HIS A 5 -5.45 17.10 -0.02
C HIS A 5 -6.09 15.74 0.16
N LYS A 6 -6.95 15.36 -0.77
CA LYS A 6 -7.51 14.01 -0.84
C LYS A 6 -6.45 13.06 -1.37
N PHE A 7 -6.09 12.05 -0.57
CA PHE A 7 -5.16 11.00 -0.96
C PHE A 7 -5.88 9.65 -1.05
N TYR A 8 -5.54 8.90 -2.08
CA TYR A 8 -5.91 7.50 -2.30
C TYR A 8 -4.73 6.63 -1.87
N PHE A 9 -4.95 5.71 -0.95
CA PHE A 9 -3.99 4.70 -0.53
C PHE A 9 -4.43 3.36 -1.07
N PHE A 10 -3.54 2.62 -1.73
CA PHE A 10 -3.93 1.41 -2.46
C PHE A 10 -2.81 0.37 -2.50
N ARG A 11 -3.19 -0.91 -2.56
CA ARG A 11 -2.27 -2.05 -2.66
C ARG A 11 -2.15 -2.56 -4.08
N CYS A 12 -0.94 -2.90 -4.51
CA CYS A 12 -0.77 -3.74 -5.68
C CYS A 12 -1.36 -5.13 -5.39
N TYR A 13 -2.34 -5.57 -6.16
CA TYR A 13 -2.97 -6.88 -5.95
C TYR A 13 -2.09 -8.07 -6.37
N HIS A 14 -0.92 -7.81 -6.98
CA HIS A 14 0.04 -8.88 -7.30
C HIS A 14 1.04 -9.15 -6.18
N CYS A 15 1.49 -8.13 -5.45
CA CYS A 15 2.57 -8.27 -4.45
C CYS A 15 2.26 -7.63 -3.10
N GLY A 16 1.08 -7.05 -2.92
CA GLY A 16 0.65 -6.41 -1.67
C GLY A 16 1.31 -5.06 -1.35
N GLU A 17 2.23 -4.58 -2.20
CA GLU A 17 2.96 -3.32 -1.98
C GLU A 17 2.01 -2.12 -1.93
N TRP A 18 2.23 -1.23 -0.97
CA TRP A 18 1.39 -0.07 -0.74
C TRP A 18 1.86 1.16 -1.52
N PHE A 19 0.88 1.89 -2.07
CA PHE A 19 1.05 3.14 -2.81
C PHE A 19 0.09 4.21 -2.30
N TYR A 20 0.40 5.47 -2.60
CA TYR A 20 -0.52 6.58 -2.41
C TYR A 20 -0.48 7.54 -3.59
N SER A 21 -1.56 8.28 -3.83
CA SER A 21 -1.62 9.37 -4.81
C SER A 21 -2.69 10.37 -4.42
N ASN A 22 -2.47 11.66 -4.71
CA ASN A 22 -3.50 12.70 -4.64
C ASN A 22 -4.21 12.92 -5.98
N LYS A 23 -3.87 12.15 -7.02
CA LYS A 23 -4.50 12.21 -8.33
C LYS A 23 -5.34 10.96 -8.55
N MET A 24 -6.35 11.08 -9.40
CA MET A 24 -7.10 9.93 -9.87
C MET A 24 -6.23 9.14 -10.87
N ILE A 25 -6.07 7.84 -10.62
CA ILE A 25 -5.24 6.94 -11.45
C ILE A 25 -6.13 5.81 -11.98
N LYS A 26 -6.00 5.44 -13.26
CA LYS A 26 -6.65 4.25 -13.84
C LYS A 26 -5.78 3.00 -13.68
N THR A 27 -4.49 3.11 -13.98
CA THR A 27 -3.50 2.02 -13.95
C THR A 27 -2.20 2.49 -13.32
N LYS A 28 -1.48 1.58 -12.66
CA LYS A 28 -0.17 1.86 -12.04
C LYS A 28 0.79 0.72 -12.33
N LYS A 29 2.01 1.05 -12.78
CA LYS A 29 3.15 0.10 -12.77
C LYS A 29 3.71 0.00 -11.34
N CYS A 30 3.72 -1.21 -10.79
CA CYS A 30 4.34 -1.50 -9.51
C CYS A 30 5.87 -1.57 -9.69
N TRP A 31 6.63 -0.79 -8.92
CA TRP A 31 8.10 -0.84 -8.98
C TRP A 31 8.69 -2.06 -8.25
N LYS A 32 7.92 -2.72 -7.37
CA LYS A 32 8.40 -3.90 -6.62
C LYS A 32 8.30 -5.18 -7.42
N CYS A 33 7.17 -5.44 -8.08
CA CYS A 33 6.96 -6.66 -8.87
C CYS A 33 6.99 -6.44 -10.38
N ASN A 34 7.24 -5.21 -10.83
CA ASN A 34 7.29 -4.80 -12.24
C ASN A 34 6.01 -5.04 -13.07
N ARG A 35 4.92 -5.48 -12.45
CA ARG A 35 3.61 -5.66 -13.10
C ARG A 35 2.78 -4.38 -13.06
N SER A 36 2.03 -4.16 -14.14
CA SER A 36 1.01 -3.11 -14.20
C SER A 36 -0.30 -3.63 -13.65
N PHE A 37 -1.02 -2.77 -12.92
CA PHE A 37 -2.27 -3.15 -12.27
C PHE A 37 -3.32 -2.05 -12.36
N GLN A 38 -4.60 -2.45 -12.42
CA GLN A 38 -5.73 -1.52 -12.51
C GLN A 38 -6.11 -1.01 -11.11
N PHE A 39 -6.18 0.31 -10.94
CA PHE A 39 -6.53 0.93 -9.67
C PHE A 39 -7.96 0.57 -9.22
N LYS A 40 -8.89 0.34 -10.15
CA LYS A 40 -10.25 -0.11 -9.81
C LYS A 40 -10.27 -1.46 -9.06
N ASN A 41 -9.34 -2.36 -9.36
CA ASN A 41 -9.28 -3.70 -8.77
C ASN A 41 -8.41 -3.76 -7.52
N SER A 42 -7.61 -2.72 -7.22
CA SER A 42 -6.81 -2.70 -5.99
C SER A 42 -7.68 -2.43 -4.75
N PHE A 43 -7.35 -3.11 -3.65
CA PHE A 43 -7.77 -2.69 -2.32
C PHE A 43 -7.28 -1.26 -2.07
N LYS A 44 -8.19 -0.38 -1.64
CA LYS A 44 -7.92 1.05 -1.51
C LYS A 44 -8.79 1.72 -0.47
N PHE A 45 -8.30 2.81 0.08
CA PHE A 45 -9.05 3.71 0.95
C PHE A 45 -8.63 5.16 0.70
N ILE A 46 -9.43 6.11 1.18
CA ILE A 46 -9.27 7.54 0.92
C ILE A 46 -9.12 8.27 2.26
N ARG A 47 -8.21 9.25 2.32
CA ARG A 47 -8.08 10.18 3.45
C ARG A 47 -7.78 11.60 2.96
N THR A 48 -8.39 12.59 3.59
CA THR A 48 -8.06 14.01 3.38
C THR A 48 -7.07 14.44 4.45
N VAL A 49 -5.80 14.60 4.07
CA VAL A 49 -4.70 14.85 5.00
C VAL A 49 -3.63 15.73 4.36
N THR A 50 -2.69 16.23 5.16
CA THR A 50 -1.50 16.91 4.63
C THR A 50 -0.59 15.89 3.91
N LEU A 51 0.30 16.38 3.03
CA LEU A 51 1.31 15.52 2.41
C LEU A 51 2.20 14.81 3.45
N LYS A 52 2.57 15.51 4.53
CA LYS A 52 3.38 14.96 5.63
C LYS A 52 2.67 13.79 6.30
N ASP A 53 1.37 13.92 6.54
CA ASP A 53 0.56 12.84 7.09
C ASP A 53 0.37 11.68 6.12
N ALA A 54 0.21 11.95 4.82
CA ALA A 54 0.13 10.89 3.82
C ALA A 54 1.41 10.04 3.79
N ILE A 55 2.58 10.68 3.86
CA ILE A 55 3.88 10.00 3.97
C ILE A 55 3.97 9.16 5.26
N ARG A 56 3.47 9.69 6.39
CA ARG A 56 3.44 8.95 7.66
C ARG A 56 2.53 7.72 7.59
N ILE A 57 1.35 7.85 6.97
CA ILE A 57 0.40 6.76 6.79
C ILE A 57 0.98 5.67 5.92
N ILE A 58 1.55 6.00 4.74
CA ILE A 58 2.09 4.99 3.84
C ILE A 58 3.25 4.21 4.47
N LYS A 59 4.12 4.87 5.25
CA LYS A 59 5.20 4.20 5.99
C LYS A 59 4.64 3.17 6.98
N LYS A 60 3.62 3.54 7.77
CA LYS A 60 2.96 2.62 8.71
C LYS A 60 2.34 1.41 8.00
N LEU A 61 1.68 1.63 6.85
CA LEU A 61 1.06 0.55 6.08
C LEU A 61 2.07 -0.46 5.54
N LYS A 62 3.22 0.03 5.04
CA LYS A 62 4.31 -0.83 4.55
C LYS A 62 4.90 -1.67 5.67
N MET A 63 5.23 -1.04 6.80
CA MET A 63 5.74 -1.75 7.98
C MET A 63 4.77 -2.81 8.49
N LYS A 64 3.46 -2.53 8.50
CA LYS A 64 2.45 -3.52 8.90
C LYS A 64 2.39 -4.70 7.93
N GLY A 65 2.46 -4.43 6.61
CA GLY A 65 2.48 -5.48 5.60
C GLY A 65 3.71 -6.40 5.69
N GLU A 66 4.88 -5.85 6.01
CA GLU A 66 6.09 -6.65 6.25
C GLU A 66 5.93 -7.57 7.46
N LYS A 67 5.37 -7.05 8.57
CA LYS A 67 5.06 -7.87 9.75
C LYS A 67 4.06 -8.99 9.43
N GLU A 68 2.96 -8.68 8.76
CA GLU A 68 1.97 -9.68 8.30
C GLU A 68 2.62 -10.79 7.45
N THR A 69 3.57 -10.41 6.59
CA THR A 69 4.30 -11.37 5.73
C THR A 69 5.24 -12.25 6.56
N LEU A 70 5.97 -11.66 7.51
CA LEU A 70 6.88 -12.37 8.42
C LEU A 70 6.13 -13.38 9.30
N PHE A 71 5.00 -12.99 9.89
CA PHE A 71 4.19 -13.91 10.70
C PHE A 71 3.69 -15.10 9.89
N LYS A 72 3.21 -14.89 8.66
CA LYS A 72 2.79 -16.00 7.78
C LYS A 72 3.93 -16.95 7.43
N PHE A 73 5.13 -16.43 7.25
CA PHE A 73 6.32 -17.25 6.98
C PHE A 73 6.69 -18.10 8.21
N LEU A 74 6.76 -17.49 9.39
CA LEU A 74 7.08 -18.18 10.64
C LEU A 74 6.04 -19.24 11.00
N ASP A 75 4.75 -18.97 10.78
CA ASP A 75 3.69 -19.95 10.98
C ASP A 75 3.82 -21.12 9.99
N TYR A 76 4.18 -20.87 8.74
CA TYR A 76 4.42 -21.94 7.76
C TYR A 76 5.58 -22.86 8.19
N GLU A 77 6.71 -22.30 8.64
CA GLU A 77 7.85 -23.09 9.12
C GLU A 77 7.52 -23.92 10.37
N LYS A 78 6.71 -23.38 11.29
CA LYS A 78 6.28 -24.12 12.48
C LYS A 78 5.34 -25.29 12.18
N ASN A 79 4.60 -25.24 11.07
CA ASN A 79 3.70 -26.32 10.65
C ASN A 79 4.38 -27.36 9.74
N LEU A 80 5.67 -27.19 9.43
CA LEU A 80 6.49 -28.10 8.62
C LEU A 80 7.46 -28.95 9.45
N ASN A 81 7.69 -28.59 10.73
CA ASN A 81 8.39 -29.40 11.73
C ASN A 81 7.37 -30.07 12.66
#